data_AF-A0AAX4HKP1-F1
#
_entry.id   AF-A0AAX4HKP1-F1
#
_cell.length_a   1.000
_cell.length_b   1.000
_cell.length_c   1.000
_cell.angle_alpha   90.00
_cell.angle_beta   90.00
_cell.angle_gamma   90.00
#
_symmetry.space_group_name_H-M   'P 1'
#
loop_
_entity.id
_entity.type
_entity.pdbx_description
1 polymer ?
#
loop_
_entity_poly.entity_id
_entity_poly.type
_entity_poly.pdbx_seq_one_letter_code
_entity_poly.pdbx_strand_id
1 'polypeptide(L)'
;MKYFALFFLFIVFGAEAANILSARLDSDQKNLLIDVAYSGGCKKHYFSLKMDEMCLETYPVQCAAELKEEIEDGEDYCQGIIRHQAVFSLKKHKLHDEYYRGSKLTIYNKKSSFSIKLP
;
A
#
# COMPACT_ATOMS: atom_id res chain seq x y z
N MET A 1 53.01 -0.53 11.12
CA MET A 1 51.98 0.36 10.53
C MET A 1 50.65 -0.39 10.55
N LYS A 2 49.73 -0.02 11.45
CA LYS A 2 48.41 -0.67 11.57
C LYS A 2 47.37 0.25 10.92
N TYR A 3 46.77 -0.19 9.82
CA TYR A 3 45.66 0.51 9.17
C TYR A 3 44.37 0.17 9.92
N PHE A 4 43.77 1.17 10.54
CA PHE A 4 42.47 1.08 11.20
C PHE A 4 41.42 1.40 10.13
N ALA A 5 40.78 0.36 9.59
CA ALA A 5 39.70 0.52 8.62
C ALA A 5 38.45 1.05 9.35
N LEU A 6 38.09 2.30 9.08
CA LEU A 6 36.88 2.93 9.61
C LEU A 6 35.68 2.40 8.83
N PHE A 7 34.91 1.49 9.44
CA PHE A 7 33.67 0.96 8.85
C PHE A 7 32.56 1.99 9.06
N PHE A 8 32.24 2.77 8.02
CA PHE A 8 31.12 3.72 8.04
C PHE A 8 29.81 2.93 7.94
N LEU A 9 29.12 2.78 9.07
CA LEU A 9 27.79 2.17 9.13
C LEU A 9 26.77 3.20 8.64
N PHE A 10 26.38 3.12 7.37
CA PHE A 10 25.25 3.92 6.85
C PHE A 10 23.95 3.37 7.44
N ILE A 11 23.39 4.08 8.41
CA ILE A 11 22.03 3.84 8.90
C ILE A 11 21.09 4.41 7.83
N VAL A 12 20.52 3.53 7.01
CA VAL A 12 19.47 3.90 6.05
C VAL A 12 18.20 4.14 6.85
N PHE A 13 17.82 5.41 7.04
CA PHE A 13 16.53 5.79 7.58
C PHE A 13 15.47 5.57 6.48
N GLY A 14 15.01 4.32 6.36
CA GLY A 14 14.00 3.96 5.37
C GLY A 14 12.74 4.80 5.55
N ALA A 15 12.23 5.32 4.43
CA ALA A 15 10.96 6.03 4.36
C ALA A 15 9.87 5.31 5.17
N GLU A 16 9.24 6.07 6.05
CA GLU A 16 8.16 5.57 6.89
C GLU A 16 6.92 5.34 6.03
N ALA A 17 6.56 4.07 5.80
CA ALA A 17 5.39 3.72 4.99
C ALA A 17 4.11 4.46 5.45
N ALA A 18 3.25 4.82 4.51
CA ALA A 18 1.96 5.44 4.80
C ALA A 18 1.09 4.56 5.72
N ASN A 19 0.21 5.18 6.50
CA ASN A 19 -0.80 4.51 7.31
C ASN A 19 -2.11 4.41 6.54
N ILE A 20 -2.70 3.22 6.46
CA ILE A 20 -4.00 2.98 5.84
C ILE A 20 -5.08 3.36 6.86
N LEU A 21 -5.85 4.40 6.56
CA LEU A 21 -6.92 4.89 7.43
C LEU A 21 -8.25 4.17 7.15
N SER A 22 -8.55 3.97 5.87
CA SER A 22 -9.76 3.28 5.41
C SER A 22 -9.56 2.71 4.01
N ALA A 23 -10.35 1.69 3.68
CA ALA A 23 -10.51 1.24 2.32
C ALA A 23 -11.99 0.98 2.04
N ARG A 24 -12.46 1.35 0.85
CA ARG A 24 -13.83 1.10 0.40
C ARG A 24 -13.91 0.96 -1.12
N LEU A 25 -14.99 0.38 -1.60
CA LEU A 25 -15.33 0.40 -3.01
C LEU A 25 -16.00 1.73 -3.37
N ASP A 26 -15.80 2.21 -4.58
CA ASP A 26 -16.62 3.30 -5.14
C ASP A 26 -18.08 2.85 -5.35
N SER A 27 -18.97 3.81 -5.63
CA SER A 27 -20.40 3.52 -5.84
C SER A 27 -20.66 2.51 -6.95
N ASP A 28 -19.79 2.50 -7.96
CA ASP A 28 -19.86 1.62 -9.13
C ASP A 28 -19.11 0.29 -8.93
N GLN A 29 -18.44 0.14 -7.78
CA GLN A 29 -17.64 -1.02 -7.38
C GLN A 29 -16.54 -1.45 -8.37
N LYS A 30 -16.02 -0.49 -9.15
CA LYS A 30 -14.96 -0.71 -10.14
C LYS A 30 -13.61 -0.23 -9.64
N ASN A 31 -13.61 0.63 -8.62
CA ASN A 31 -12.41 1.17 -8.02
C ASN A 31 -12.39 0.92 -6.52
N LEU A 32 -11.20 0.62 -6.04
CA LEU A 32 -10.83 0.61 -4.64
C LEU A 32 -10.30 2.00 -4.26
N LEU A 33 -10.97 2.63 -3.31
CA LEU A 33 -10.59 3.91 -2.72
C LEU A 33 -9.91 3.63 -1.38
N ILE A 34 -8.64 4.01 -1.25
CA ILE A 34 -7.85 3.81 -0.05
C ILE A 34 -7.44 5.17 0.49
N ASP A 35 -7.94 5.52 1.67
CA ASP A 35 -7.51 6.74 2.35
C ASP A 35 -6.25 6.43 3.16
N VAL A 36 -5.19 7.19 2.91
CA VAL A 36 -3.89 7.04 3.57
C VAL A 36 -3.47 8.32 4.25
N ALA A 37 -2.66 8.20 5.31
CA ALA A 37 -1.93 9.30 5.90
C ALA A 37 -0.43 9.00 5.97
N TYR A 38 0.40 9.97 5.61
CA TYR A 38 1.85 9.83 5.64
C TYR A 38 2.52 11.14 6.08
N SER A 39 3.76 11.04 6.57
CA SER A 39 4.60 12.21 6.83
C SER A 39 5.34 12.60 5.55
N GLY A 40 5.36 13.88 5.21
CA GLY A 40 6.05 14.39 4.03
C GLY A 40 5.51 15.75 3.62
N GLY A 41 5.42 15.96 2.31
CA GLY A 41 4.77 17.12 1.69
C GLY A 41 5.68 18.00 0.86
N CYS A 42 6.97 17.68 0.79
CA CYS A 42 7.91 18.39 -0.07
C CYS A 42 8.18 17.66 -1.38
N LYS A 43 7.92 16.35 -1.42
CA LYS A 43 8.04 15.53 -2.61
C LYS A 43 6.71 14.86 -2.95
N LYS A 44 6.61 14.33 -4.16
CA LYS A 44 5.45 13.53 -4.56
C LYS A 44 5.60 12.11 -4.03
N HIS A 45 4.48 11.57 -3.57
CA HIS A 45 4.35 10.18 -3.13
C HIS A 45 3.44 9.46 -4.13
N TYR A 46 3.92 8.35 -4.65
CA TYR A 46 3.22 7.48 -5.58
C TYR A 46 2.78 6.23 -4.85
N PHE A 47 1.50 5.88 -4.97
CA PHE A 47 0.94 4.69 -4.37
C PHE A 47 0.64 3.66 -5.44
N SER A 48 1.08 2.42 -5.23
CA SER A 48 0.75 1.29 -6.08
C SER A 48 0.21 0.13 -5.24
N LEU A 49 -0.68 -0.66 -5.85
CA LEU A 49 -1.24 -1.85 -5.22
C LEU A 49 -0.66 -3.08 -5.92
N LYS A 50 0.07 -3.90 -5.17
CA LYS A 50 0.63 -5.16 -5.65
C LYS A 50 -0.18 -6.31 -5.06
N MET A 51 -0.87 -7.07 -5.91
CA MET A 51 -1.55 -8.29 -5.46
C MET A 51 -0.54 -9.35 -5.04
N ASP A 52 -0.87 -10.07 -3.97
CA ASP A 52 -0.15 -11.29 -3.63
C ASP A 52 -0.39 -12.34 -4.71
N GLU A 53 0.60 -13.22 -4.93
CA GLU A 53 0.57 -14.19 -6.03
C GLU A 53 -0.51 -15.25 -5.86
N MET A 54 -1.01 -15.46 -4.64
CA MET A 54 -1.98 -16.50 -4.32
C MET A 54 -3.10 -15.93 -3.45
N CYS A 55 -4.34 -16.19 -3.85
CA CYS A 55 -5.50 -16.09 -2.97
C CYS A 55 -5.76 -17.44 -2.30
N LEU A 56 -6.34 -17.42 -1.10
CA LEU A 56 -6.86 -18.62 -0.47
C LEU A 56 -8.18 -18.99 -1.13
N GLU A 57 -8.21 -20.12 -1.81
CA GLU A 57 -9.34 -20.60 -2.61
C GLU A 57 -10.46 -21.26 -1.78
N THR A 58 -10.48 -21.05 -0.47
CA THR A 58 -11.58 -21.48 0.40
C THR A 58 -12.70 -20.44 0.33
N TYR A 59 -13.94 -20.86 0.08
CA TYR A 59 -15.06 -19.93 0.02
C TYR A 59 -15.41 -19.32 1.40
N PRO A 60 -15.53 -17.98 1.53
CA PRO A 60 -15.28 -16.98 0.50
C PRO A 60 -13.78 -16.76 0.26
N VAL A 61 -13.39 -16.62 -1.02
CA VAL A 61 -11.99 -16.42 -1.44
C VAL A 61 -11.35 -15.30 -0.61
N GLN A 62 -10.08 -15.46 -0.23
CA GLN A 62 -9.36 -14.44 0.53
C GLN A 62 -8.10 -14.05 -0.22
N CYS A 63 -8.05 -12.81 -0.66
CA CYS A 63 -6.90 -12.23 -1.34
C CYS A 63 -6.22 -11.19 -0.44
N ALA A 64 -4.94 -10.98 -0.67
CA ALA A 64 -4.17 -9.94 -0.04
C ALA A 64 -3.46 -9.09 -1.09
N ALA A 65 -3.22 -7.83 -0.75
CA ALA A 65 -2.50 -6.89 -1.60
C ALA A 65 -1.63 -5.97 -0.76
N GLU A 66 -0.38 -5.80 -1.17
CA GLU A 66 0.55 -4.85 -0.58
C GLU A 66 0.33 -3.46 -1.18
N LEU A 67 0.03 -2.48 -0.34
CA LEU A 67 0.09 -1.07 -0.70
C LEU A 67 1.53 -0.58 -0.59
N LYS A 68 2.13 -0.25 -1.73
CA LYS A 68 3.48 0.30 -1.83
C LYS A 68 3.45 1.80 -2.01
N GLU A 69 4.40 2.45 -1.35
CA GLU A 69 4.67 3.87 -1.45
C GLU A 69 6.07 4.08 -2.04
N GLU A 70 6.14 4.92 -3.06
CA GLU A 70 7.39 5.35 -3.69
C GLU A 70 7.44 6.87 -3.65
N ILE A 71 8.55 7.44 -3.18
CA ILE A 71 8.72 8.89 -3.09
C ILE A 71 9.61 9.34 -4.25
N GLU A 72 9.20 10.42 -4.92
CA GLU A 72 10.00 11.08 -5.95
C GLU A 72 11.40 11.38 -5.40
N ASP A 73 12.44 10.97 -6.12
CA ASP A 73 13.84 11.19 -5.71
C ASP A 73 14.20 10.65 -4.29
N GLY A 74 13.57 9.57 -3.82
CA GLY A 74 14.02 8.78 -2.68
C GLY A 74 13.33 9.07 -1.34
N GLU A 75 13.83 10.01 -0.55
CA GLU A 75 13.31 10.30 0.80
C GLU A 75 12.63 11.68 0.86
N ASP A 76 11.53 11.81 1.61
CA ASP A 76 10.90 13.10 1.94
C ASP A 76 11.12 13.39 3.45
N TYR A 77 11.90 14.42 3.75
CA TYR A 77 12.24 14.81 5.12
C TYR A 77 11.23 15.78 5.74
N CYS A 78 10.20 16.18 5.00
CA CYS A 78 9.18 17.07 5.53
C CYS A 78 8.27 16.34 6.52
N GLN A 79 7.83 17.07 7.53
CA GLN A 79 7.10 16.53 8.68
C GLN A 79 5.61 16.88 8.67
N GLY A 80 5.07 17.23 7.50
CA GLY A 80 3.65 17.48 7.34
C GLY A 80 2.87 16.17 7.34
N ILE A 81 1.77 16.10 8.08
CA ILE A 81 0.85 14.96 7.98
C ILE A 81 -0.07 15.20 6.79
N ILE A 82 0.17 14.46 5.70
CA ILE A 82 -0.62 14.55 4.47
C ILE A 82 -1.67 13.44 4.47
N ARG A 83 -2.90 13.78 4.10
CA ARG A 83 -3.96 12.81 3.79
C ARG A 83 -4.16 12.73 2.29
N HIS A 84 -4.20 11.52 1.77
CA HIS A 84 -4.36 11.27 0.34
C HIS A 84 -5.33 10.11 0.11
N GLN A 85 -6.08 10.16 -0.97
CA GLN A 85 -6.94 9.06 -1.40
C GLN A 85 -6.34 8.43 -2.64
N ALA A 86 -5.77 7.24 -2.48
CA ALA A 86 -5.28 6.45 -3.60
C ALA A 86 -6.45 5.69 -4.24
N VAL A 87 -6.50 5.70 -5.57
CA VAL A 87 -7.58 5.09 -6.36
C VAL A 87 -6.99 3.98 -7.23
N PHE A 88 -7.49 2.76 -7.07
CA PHE A 88 -7.02 1.59 -7.81
C PHE A 88 -8.17 0.92 -8.56
N SER A 89 -7.99 0.67 -9.85
CA SER A 89 -8.99 -0.07 -10.61
C SER A 89 -8.95 -1.57 -10.30
N LEU A 90 -10.08 -2.13 -9.89
CA LEU A 90 -10.22 -3.58 -9.67
C LEU A 90 -10.18 -4.38 -10.99
N LYS A 91 -10.45 -3.72 -12.12
CA LYS A 91 -10.42 -4.34 -13.45
C LYS A 91 -9.06 -4.91 -13.81
N LYS A 92 -7.98 -4.19 -13.44
CA LYS A 92 -6.60 -4.59 -13.72
C LYS A 92 -6.27 -5.97 -13.16
N HIS A 93 -6.90 -6.33 -12.04
CA HIS A 93 -6.67 -7.58 -11.32
C HIS A 93 -7.86 -8.54 -11.38
N LYS A 94 -8.87 -8.27 -12.22
CA LYS A 94 -10.09 -9.09 -12.33
C LYS A 94 -10.84 -9.33 -11.01
N LEU A 95 -10.61 -8.47 -10.01
CA LEU A 95 -11.27 -8.55 -8.69
C LEU A 95 -12.73 -8.09 -8.70
N HIS A 96 -13.25 -7.74 -9.88
CA HIS A 96 -14.65 -7.41 -10.13
C HIS A 96 -15.41 -8.57 -10.79
N ASP A 97 -14.71 -9.67 -11.11
CA ASP A 97 -15.30 -10.84 -11.73
C ASP A 97 -16.18 -11.59 -10.71
N GLU A 98 -17.22 -12.28 -11.19
CA GLU A 98 -18.17 -13.02 -10.35
C GLU A 98 -17.50 -14.05 -9.42
N TYR A 99 -16.32 -14.57 -9.82
CA TYR A 99 -15.51 -15.46 -8.99
C TYR A 99 -15.17 -14.89 -7.61
N TYR A 100 -14.89 -13.58 -7.55
CA TYR A 100 -14.51 -12.89 -6.33
C TYR A 100 -15.72 -12.31 -5.58
N ARG A 101 -16.94 -12.70 -5.96
CA ARG A 101 -18.13 -12.15 -5.34
C ARG A 101 -18.20 -12.51 -3.85
N GLY A 102 -18.29 -11.49 -3.00
CA GLY A 102 -18.31 -11.61 -1.54
C GLY A 102 -16.98 -12.05 -0.91
N SER A 103 -15.91 -12.12 -1.70
CA SER A 103 -14.56 -12.42 -1.25
C SER A 103 -14.01 -11.32 -0.33
N LYS A 104 -12.96 -11.65 0.43
CA LYS A 104 -12.27 -10.72 1.31
C LYS A 104 -10.97 -10.26 0.65
N LEU A 105 -10.82 -8.95 0.47
CA LEU A 105 -9.54 -8.35 0.08
C LEU A 105 -8.92 -7.67 1.29
N THR A 106 -7.71 -8.09 1.66
CA THR A 106 -6.92 -7.45 2.72
C THR A 106 -5.82 -6.61 2.09
N ILE A 107 -5.89 -5.29 2.27
CA ILE A 107 -4.82 -4.39 1.90
C ILE A 107 -3.91 -4.20 3.09
N TYR A 108 -2.60 -4.38 2.90
CA TYR A 108 -1.63 -4.23 3.97
C TYR A 108 -0.39 -3.46 3.53
N ASN A 109 0.35 -2.95 4.50
CA ASN A 109 1.71 -2.49 4.34
C ASN A 109 2.47 -2.71 5.66
N LYS A 110 3.66 -2.11 5.81
CA LYS A 110 4.50 -2.28 7.01
C LYS A 110 3.86 -1.73 8.30
N LYS A 111 2.92 -0.77 8.21
CA LYS A 111 2.35 -0.09 9.39
C LYS A 111 0.93 -0.53 9.73
N SER A 112 0.17 -0.98 8.74
CA SER A 112 -1.28 -1.11 8.86
C SER A 112 -1.85 -2.14 7.91
N SER A 113 -3.05 -2.61 8.22
CA SER A 113 -3.82 -3.52 7.39
C SER A 113 -5.30 -3.20 7.51
N PHE A 114 -6.03 -3.32 6.41
CA PHE A 114 -7.46 -3.08 6.33
C PHE A 114 -8.10 -4.09 5.39
N SER A 115 -9.24 -4.68 5.80
CA SER A 115 -9.96 -5.64 4.97
C SER A 115 -11.29 -5.08 4.51
N ILE A 116 -11.62 -5.37 3.25
CA ILE A 116 -12.93 -5.07 2.67
C ILE A 116 -13.55 -6.34 2.09
N LYS A 117 -14.87 -6.30 1.93
CA LYS A 117 -15.61 -7.30 1.16
C LYS A 117 -15.74 -6.80 -0.28
N LEU A 118 -15.40 -7.66 -1.23
CA LEU A 118 -15.62 -7.43 -2.66
C LEU A 118 -17.12 -7.61 -3.01
N PRO A 119 -17.57 -7.08 -4.17
CA PRO A 119 -18.99 -7.05 -4.62
C PRO A 119 -19.77 -8.34 -4.45
#